data_AF-A0A6H0XYN3-F1
#
_entry.id   AF-A0A6H0XYN3-F1
#
_cell.length_a   1.000
_cell.length_b   1.000
_cell.length_c   1.000
_cell.angle_alpha   90.00
_cell.angle_beta   90.00
_cell.angle_gamma   90.00
#
_symmetry.space_group_name_H-M   'P 1'
#
loop_
_entity.id
_entity.type
_entity.pdbx_description
1 polymer ?
#
loop_
_entity_poly.entity_id
_entity_poly.type
_entity_poly.pdbx_seq_one_letter_code
_entity_poly.pdbx_strand_id
1 'polypeptide(L)'
;MYRPLKENEIRLMILHPGSDITCDPVHVSLTALPSYETISYVWGKDTERGTILLDNEHADVPASTRRALKRMQVDEDRILWIDAVCINQNDDEERSRQVALMATIYSSGTKNLVWLGEDDGHSAEAAVASMQGG
;
A
#
# COMPACT_ATOMS: atom_id res chain seq x y z
N MET A 1 5.52 -14.89 -2.49
CA MET A 1 6.97 -14.60 -2.70
C MET A 1 7.20 -13.32 -3.51
N TYR A 2 7.99 -12.34 -3.02
CA TYR A 2 8.29 -11.11 -3.77
C TYR A 2 9.16 -11.39 -5.01
N ARG A 3 8.68 -10.99 -6.19
CA ARG A 3 9.45 -11.05 -7.44
C ARG A 3 10.15 -9.70 -7.68
N PRO A 4 11.41 -9.66 -8.13
CA PRO A 4 12.12 -8.40 -8.35
C PRO A 4 11.45 -7.54 -9.42
N LEU A 5 11.41 -6.22 -9.20
CA LEU A 5 10.89 -5.24 -10.16
C LEU A 5 12.00 -4.76 -11.11
N LYS A 6 11.68 -4.63 -12.40
CA LYS A 6 12.55 -3.95 -13.37
C LYS A 6 12.61 -2.44 -13.08
N GLU A 7 13.50 -1.73 -13.79
CA GLU A 7 13.76 -0.30 -13.58
C GLU A 7 12.50 0.58 -13.73
N ASN A 8 11.62 0.25 -14.69
CA ASN A 8 10.38 1.00 -14.99
C ASN A 8 9.10 0.26 -14.57
N GLU A 9 9.20 -0.63 -13.58
CA GLU A 9 8.06 -1.38 -13.04
C GLU A 9 7.75 -0.93 -11.62
N ILE A 10 6.46 -0.90 -11.30
CA ILE A 10 5.96 -0.78 -9.93
C ILE A 10 5.10 -2.01 -9.63
N ARG A 11 4.91 -2.27 -8.33
CA ARG A 11 3.98 -3.31 -7.87
C ARG A 11 2.70 -2.64 -7.41
N LEU A 12 1.57 -3.08 -7.91
CA LEU A 12 0.25 -2.82 -7.38
C LEU A 12 -0.23 -4.07 -6.63
N MET A 13 -1.33 -3.97 -5.91
CA MET A 13 -2.02 -5.12 -5.33
C MET A 13 -3.50 -5.09 -5.72
N ILE A 14 -4.05 -6.25 -6.04
CA ILE A 14 -5.50 -6.44 -6.13
C ILE A 14 -5.98 -6.82 -4.74
N LEU A 15 -6.80 -5.99 -4.11
CA LEU A 15 -7.48 -6.30 -2.86
C LEU A 15 -8.83 -6.95 -3.20
N HIS A 16 -9.03 -8.17 -2.72
CA HIS A 16 -10.25 -8.94 -2.96
C HIS A 16 -11.36 -8.63 -1.94
N PRO A 17 -12.64 -8.76 -2.33
CA PRO A 17 -13.76 -8.70 -1.39
C PRO A 17 -13.72 -9.86 -0.40
N GLY A 18 -14.22 -9.64 0.82
CA GLY A 18 -14.38 -10.71 1.81
C GLY A 18 -14.21 -10.33 3.27
N SER A 19 -14.32 -11.35 4.13
CA SER A 19 -14.13 -11.21 5.58
C SER A 19 -12.65 -11.14 5.96
N ASP A 20 -11.78 -11.82 5.21
CA ASP A 20 -10.34 -11.80 5.39
C ASP A 20 -9.67 -10.87 4.38
N ILE A 21 -8.51 -10.32 4.73
CA ILE A 21 -7.75 -9.44 3.84
C ILE A 21 -6.91 -10.34 2.94
N THR A 22 -7.38 -10.51 1.72
CA THR A 22 -6.69 -11.27 0.67
C THR A 22 -6.32 -10.32 -0.45
N CYS A 23 -5.08 -10.40 -0.91
CA CYS A 23 -4.61 -9.61 -2.02
C CYS A 23 -3.57 -10.33 -2.87
N ASP A 24 -3.53 -9.95 -4.15
CA ASP A 24 -2.58 -10.49 -5.11
C ASP A 24 -1.67 -9.38 -5.67
N PRO A 25 -0.34 -9.55 -5.64
CA PRO A 25 0.58 -8.57 -6.19
C PRO A 25 0.56 -8.60 -7.72
N VAL A 26 0.54 -7.41 -8.33
CA VAL A 26 0.55 -7.24 -9.80
C VAL A 26 1.71 -6.33 -10.19
N HIS A 27 2.58 -6.82 -11.07
CA HIS A 27 3.65 -6.01 -11.62
C HIS A 27 3.14 -5.23 -12.83
N VAL A 28 3.34 -3.92 -12.85
CA VAL A 28 2.90 -3.06 -13.93
C VAL A 28 4.03 -2.13 -14.36
N SER A 29 4.05 -1.76 -15.64
CA SER A 29 5.01 -0.78 -16.13
C SER A 29 4.48 0.64 -15.93
N LEU A 30 5.38 1.56 -15.57
CA LEU A 30 5.07 2.99 -15.46
C LEU A 30 4.52 3.60 -16.77
N THR A 31 4.79 2.99 -17.92
CA THR A 31 4.31 3.46 -19.23
C THR A 31 2.93 2.91 -19.61
N ALA A 32 2.42 1.93 -18.87
CA ALA A 32 1.16 1.23 -19.14
C ALA A 32 0.44 0.92 -17.82
N LEU A 33 0.23 1.96 -17.01
CA LEU A 33 -0.44 1.84 -15.72
C LEU A 33 -1.95 1.60 -15.89
N PRO A 34 -2.53 0.60 -15.20
CA PRO A 34 -3.98 0.49 -15.11
C PRO A 34 -4.54 1.62 -14.24
N SER A 35 -5.87 1.73 -14.14
CA SER A 35 -6.47 2.56 -13.09
C SER A 35 -6.24 1.89 -11.73
N TYR A 36 -5.66 2.63 -10.79
CA TYR A 36 -5.45 2.20 -9.41
C TYR A 36 -5.66 3.36 -8.44
N GLU A 37 -5.75 3.05 -7.15
CA GLU A 37 -5.84 4.05 -6.08
C GLU A 37 -4.63 3.89 -5.16
N THR A 38 -4.18 4.98 -4.55
CA THR A 38 -3.11 4.91 -3.55
C THR A 38 -3.69 5.02 -2.14
N ILE A 39 -3.00 4.46 -1.16
CA ILE A 39 -3.35 4.60 0.25
C ILE A 39 -2.23 5.36 0.95
N SER A 40 -2.55 6.53 1.47
CA SER A 40 -1.72 7.25 2.44
C SER A 40 -2.25 6.93 3.84
N TYR A 41 -1.38 6.44 4.72
CA TYR A 41 -1.77 6.07 6.07
C TYR A 41 -0.66 6.39 7.05
N VAL A 42 -1.02 6.53 8.33
CA VAL A 42 -0.05 6.71 9.39
C VAL A 42 0.66 5.38 9.64
N TRP A 43 1.98 5.37 9.49
CA TRP A 43 2.81 4.26 9.92
C TRP A 43 2.66 4.12 11.44
N GLY A 44 2.13 2.98 11.88
CA GLY A 44 1.89 2.72 13.30
C GLY A 44 3.20 2.53 14.06
N LYS A 45 3.11 2.37 15.38
CA LYS A 45 4.25 1.90 16.17
C LYS A 45 4.63 0.50 15.68
N ASP A 46 5.90 0.32 15.31
CA ASP A 46 6.49 -0.89 14.69
C ASP A 46 6.27 -2.20 15.50
N THR A 47 5.74 -2.09 16.73
CA THR A 47 5.51 -3.22 17.63
C THR A 47 4.25 -4.02 17.33
N GLU A 48 3.23 -3.43 16.69
CA GLU A 48 1.98 -4.14 16.40
C GLU A 48 1.94 -4.64 14.95
N ARG A 49 1.83 -5.97 14.80
CA ARG A 49 1.73 -6.63 13.50
C ARG A 49 0.38 -7.29 13.30
N GLY A 50 -0.04 -7.37 12.05
CA GLY A 50 -1.22 -8.12 11.62
C GLY A 50 -0.88 -8.97 10.40
N THR A 51 -1.66 -10.00 10.19
CA THR A 51 -1.47 -10.93 9.06
C THR A 51 -2.50 -10.63 7.96
N ILE A 52 -2.04 -10.69 6.71
CA ILE A 52 -2.85 -10.68 5.49
C ILE A 52 -2.51 -11.90 4.64
N LEU A 53 -3.38 -12.27 3.70
CA LEU A 53 -3.11 -13.28 2.67
C LEU A 53 -2.62 -12.57 1.41
N LEU A 54 -1.32 -12.68 1.11
CA LEU A 54 -0.69 -12.12 -0.08
C LEU A 54 -0.28 -13.27 -1.01
N ASP A 55 -0.84 -13.36 -2.22
CA ASP A 55 -0.53 -14.45 -3.18
C ASP A 55 -0.76 -15.85 -2.55
N ASN A 56 -1.86 -16.00 -1.79
CA ASN A 56 -2.19 -17.18 -0.97
C ASN A 56 -1.18 -17.54 0.14
N GLU A 57 -0.23 -16.68 0.46
CA GLU A 57 0.70 -16.85 1.58
C GLU A 57 0.39 -15.87 2.72
N HIS A 58 0.56 -16.30 3.96
CA HIS A 58 0.44 -15.40 5.10
C HIS A 58 1.62 -14.42 5.13
N ALA A 59 1.33 -13.13 5.07
CA ALA A 59 2.31 -12.06 5.16
C ALA A 59 2.07 -11.21 6.41
N ASP A 60 3.13 -10.98 7.18
CA ASP A 60 3.10 -10.06 8.31
C ASP A 60 3.29 -8.63 7.84
N VAL A 61 2.33 -7.78 8.18
CA VAL A 61 2.34 -6.35 7.86
C VAL A 61 2.13 -5.53 9.14
N PRO A 62 2.50 -4.24 9.17
CA PRO A 62 2.13 -3.36 10.26
C PRO A 62 0.62 -3.40 10.51
N ALA A 63 0.19 -3.38 11.77
CA ALA A 63 -1.23 -3.42 12.12
C ALA A 63 -2.02 -2.25 11.50
N SER A 64 -1.38 -1.09 11.30
CA SER A 64 -1.97 0.06 10.61
C SER A 64 -2.26 -0.25 9.13
N THR A 65 -1.35 -0.93 8.43
CA THR A 65 -1.54 -1.41 7.05
C THR A 65 -2.73 -2.36 6.99
N ARG A 66 -2.81 -3.34 7.90
CA ARG A 66 -3.93 -4.29 7.97
C ARG A 66 -5.27 -3.57 8.18
N ARG A 67 -5.33 -2.63 9.13
CA ARG A 67 -6.53 -1.81 9.40
C ARG A 67 -6.95 -0.97 8.20
N ALA A 68 -5.98 -0.31 7.55
CA ALA A 68 -6.23 0.48 6.35
C ALA A 68 -6.81 -0.39 5.22
N LEU A 69 -6.18 -1.53 4.93
CA LEU A 69 -6.67 -2.48 3.93
C LEU A 69 -8.07 -2.99 4.27
N LYS A 70 -8.33 -3.33 5.53
CA LYS A 70 -9.66 -3.77 5.97
C LYS A 70 -10.73 -2.71 5.72
N ARG A 71 -10.40 -1.43 5.93
CA ARG A 71 -11.31 -0.31 5.71
C ARG A 71 -11.57 -0.02 4.24
N MET A 72 -10.59 -0.30 3.37
CA MET A 72 -10.68 -0.12 1.93
C MET A 72 -11.31 -1.33 1.21
N GLN A 73 -11.49 -2.44 1.91
CA GLN A 73 -12.18 -3.61 1.38
C GLN A 73 -13.67 -3.30 1.15
N VAL A 74 -14.15 -3.62 -0.04
CA VAL A 74 -15.53 -3.44 -0.50
C VAL A 74 -16.00 -4.72 -1.18
N ASP A 75 -17.23 -4.75 -1.72
CA ASP A 75 -17.83 -5.92 -2.37
C ASP A 75 -17.32 -6.17 -3.81
N GLU A 76 -16.17 -5.59 -4.19
CA GLU A 76 -15.52 -5.76 -5.49
C GLU A 76 -13.99 -5.71 -5.37
N ASP A 77 -13.29 -6.25 -6.36
CA ASP A 77 -11.84 -6.18 -6.46
C ASP A 77 -11.37 -4.73 -6.67
N ARG A 78 -10.33 -4.33 -5.94
CA ARG A 78 -9.72 -2.99 -6.09
C ARG A 78 -8.24 -3.09 -6.37
N ILE A 79 -7.76 -2.30 -7.32
CA ILE A 79 -6.32 -2.18 -7.60
C ILE A 79 -5.78 -1.03 -6.77
N LEU A 80 -4.91 -1.36 -5.81
CA LEU A 80 -4.40 -0.42 -4.81
C LEU A 80 -2.87 -0.38 -4.82
N TRP A 81 -2.32 0.73 -4.36
CA TRP A 81 -0.92 0.86 -4.01
C TRP A 81 -0.78 1.30 -2.54
N ILE A 82 0.00 0.56 -1.76
CA ILE A 82 0.36 0.88 -0.37
C ILE A 82 1.81 0.48 -0.15
N ASP A 83 2.62 1.40 0.36
CA ASP A 83 4.09 1.24 0.42
C ASP A 83 4.54 -0.04 1.16
N ALA A 84 3.94 -0.37 2.30
CA ALA A 84 4.33 -1.55 3.09
C ALA A 84 4.10 -2.90 2.41
N VAL A 85 3.27 -2.97 1.36
CA VAL A 85 2.99 -4.21 0.61
C VAL A 85 3.51 -4.14 -0.82
N CYS A 86 3.45 -2.98 -1.44
CA CYS A 86 3.88 -2.80 -2.82
C CYS A 86 5.40 -2.70 -2.94
N ILE A 87 6.11 -2.23 -1.90
CA ILE A 87 7.57 -2.12 -1.89
C ILE A 87 8.15 -3.30 -1.10
N ASN A 88 9.15 -3.99 -1.68
CA ASN A 88 9.91 -4.98 -0.93
C ASN A 88 10.77 -4.29 0.14
N GLN A 89 10.31 -4.31 1.39
CA GLN A 89 10.98 -3.64 2.52
C GLN A 89 12.34 -4.26 2.89
N ASN A 90 12.63 -5.48 2.42
CA ASN A 90 13.88 -6.20 2.70
C ASN A 90 14.95 -5.99 1.62
N ASP A 91 14.65 -5.25 0.56
CA ASP A 91 15.57 -4.93 -0.52
C ASP A 91 15.79 -3.41 -0.56
N ASP A 92 16.94 -2.97 -0.03
CA ASP A 92 17.27 -1.55 0.07
C ASP A 92 17.36 -0.86 -1.30
N GLU A 93 17.76 -1.59 -2.34
CA GLU A 93 17.88 -1.07 -3.70
C GLU A 93 16.51 -0.91 -4.35
N GLU A 94 15.64 -1.93 -4.26
CA GLU A 94 14.24 -1.82 -4.68
C GLU A 94 13.53 -0.70 -3.92
N ARG A 95 13.67 -0.67 -2.59
CA ARG A 95 13.05 0.33 -1.73
C ARG A 95 13.46 1.74 -2.13
N SER A 96 14.76 1.99 -2.29
CA SER A 96 15.26 3.32 -2.69
C SER A 96 14.72 3.75 -4.04
N ARG A 97 14.65 2.83 -5.02
CA ARG A 97 14.07 3.09 -6.34
C ARG A 97 12.57 3.40 -6.26
N GLN A 98 11.80 2.60 -5.52
CA GLN A 98 10.35 2.81 -5.40
C GLN A 98 10.02 4.08 -4.61
N VAL A 99 10.82 4.42 -3.59
CA VAL A 99 10.68 5.70 -2.85
C VAL A 99 10.92 6.89 -3.80
N ALA A 100 11.94 6.83 -4.65
CA ALA A 100 12.18 7.87 -5.66
C ALA A 100 11.01 8.00 -6.67
N LEU A 101 10.24 6.94 -6.88
CA LEU A 101 9.06 6.92 -7.76
C LEU A 101 7.76 7.35 -7.06
N MET A 102 7.73 7.55 -5.73
CA MET A 102 6.50 7.81 -4.98
C MET A 102 5.71 8.99 -5.55
N ALA A 103 6.35 10.11 -5.88
CA ALA A 103 5.67 11.27 -6.46
C ALA A 103 4.92 10.91 -7.77
N THR A 104 5.56 10.09 -8.62
CA THR A 104 4.95 9.59 -9.87
C THR A 104 3.79 8.63 -9.59
N ILE A 105 3.95 7.73 -8.62
CA ILE A 105 2.92 6.76 -8.24
C ILE A 105 1.68 7.48 -7.71
N TYR A 106 1.85 8.39 -6.74
CA TYR A 106 0.74 9.16 -6.16
C TYR A 106 0.05 10.10 -7.15
N SER A 107 0.78 10.65 -8.12
CA SER A 107 0.20 11.52 -9.16
C SER A 107 -0.47 10.75 -10.29
N SER A 108 -0.10 9.47 -10.51
CA SER A 108 -0.72 8.61 -11.52
C SER A 108 -1.93 7.83 -11.01
N GLY A 109 -2.11 7.74 -9.69
CA GLY A 109 -3.29 7.13 -9.07
C GLY A 109 -4.56 7.91 -9.35
N THR A 110 -5.68 7.21 -9.55
CA THR A 110 -7.00 7.82 -9.77
C THR A 110 -7.54 8.53 -8.53
N LYS A 111 -7.18 8.04 -7.33
CA LYS A 111 -7.51 8.61 -6.03
C LYS A 111 -6.40 8.34 -5.03
N ASN A 112 -6.26 9.24 -4.06
CA ASN A 112 -5.38 9.08 -2.90
C ASN A 112 -6.26 8.94 -1.65
N LEU A 113 -6.36 7.71 -1.15
CA LEU A 113 -7.19 7.36 0.00
C LEU A 113 -6.38 7.62 1.27
N VAL A 114 -6.85 8.55 2.10
CA VAL A 114 -6.16 8.90 3.35
C VAL A 114 -6.81 8.13 4.52
N TRP A 115 -5.99 7.37 5.25
CA TRP A 115 -6.38 6.66 6.47
C TRP A 115 -5.64 7.21 7.70
N LEU A 116 -6.38 7.91 8.56
CA LEU A 116 -5.86 8.58 9.76
C LEU A 116 -5.85 7.70 11.01
N GLY A 117 -6.29 6.44 10.91
CA GLY A 117 -6.54 5.57 12.06
C GLY A 117 -8.02 5.50 12.42
N GLU A 118 -8.33 4.69 13.42
CA GLU A 118 -9.67 4.70 14.01
C GLU A 118 -9.85 6.01 14.78
N ASP A 119 -11.09 6.50 14.86
CA ASP A 119 -11.39 7.74 15.57
C ASP A 119 -11.33 7.47 17.08
N ASP A 120 -10.12 7.56 17.65
CA ASP A 120 -9.88 7.61 19.10
C ASP A 120 -9.89 9.06 19.64
N GLY A 121 -10.41 10.02 18.86
CA GLY A 121 -10.60 11.42 19.26
C GLY A 121 -9.36 12.32 19.16
N HIS A 122 -8.22 11.84 18.65
CA HIS A 122 -6.96 12.63 18.65
C HIS A 122 -6.08 12.55 17.38
N SER A 123 -6.48 11.88 16.30
CA SER A 123 -5.49 11.40 15.29
C SER A 123 -5.58 12.03 13.88
N ALA A 124 -6.22 13.20 13.72
CA ALA A 124 -6.42 13.80 12.39
C ALA A 124 -5.20 14.56 11.80
N GLU A 125 -4.15 14.85 12.57
CA GLU A 125 -3.04 15.72 12.11
C GLU A 125 -1.87 15.00 11.43
N ALA A 126 -1.74 13.66 11.54
CA ALA A 126 -0.52 12.97 11.13
C ALA A 126 -0.41 12.68 9.62
N ALA A 127 -1.51 12.38 8.91
CA ALA A 127 -1.39 11.99 7.49
C ALA A 127 -1.15 13.16 6.52
N VAL A 128 -1.44 14.39 6.93
CA VAL A 128 -1.21 15.59 6.10
C VAL A 128 0.28 15.93 5.99
N ALA A 129 1.09 15.55 6.98
CA ALA A 129 2.53 15.81 6.98
C ALA A 129 3.30 14.92 5.98
N SER A 130 2.86 13.69 5.76
CA SER A 130 3.52 12.77 4.81
C SER A 130 3.27 13.11 3.33
N MET A 131 2.33 14.02 3.04
CA MET A 131 2.06 14.54 1.69
C MET A 131 2.87 15.79 1.34
N GLN A 132 3.59 16.38 2.31
CA GLN A 132 4.39 17.61 2.15
C GLN A 132 5.83 17.40 2.65
N GLY A 133 6.55 16.46 2.04
CA GLY A 133 8.01 16.37 2.16
C GLY A 133 8.62 16.71 0.80
N GLY A 134 9.10 17.95 0.65
CA GLY A 134 9.68 18.49 -0.58
C GLY A 134 11.06 17.97 -0.95
#